data_AF-A0A429E7N6-F1
#
_entry.id   AF-A0A429E7N6-F1
#
_cell.length_a   1.000
_cell.length_b   1.000
_cell.length_c   1.000
_cell.angle_alpha   90.00
_cell.angle_beta   90.00
_cell.angle_gamma   90.00
#
_symmetry.space_group_name_H-M   'P 1'
#
loop_
_entity.id
_entity.type
_entity.pdbx_description
1 polymer ?
#
loop_
_entity_poly.entity_id
_entity_poly.type
_entity_poly.pdbx_seq_one_letter_code
_entity_poly.pdbx_strand_id
1 'polypeptide(L)'
;MSVMKRMSMIFKAKANKALDRAEDPRETLDYSYQRQLEMLQKVRRGVADVATSRKRLELQINQLEQQQEKLTDQGRKALQVGREDLARTALERRAGIEGQLNDLRAQYQQLQGEEEKLTLASQRLQAKVDSFRTRKETIKATYTAAEAQTKINEAFSGISEEMGDVGLAIQRAEEKTENMKARAGAIDELLASGALEDFSGPKDDIQAELDRMGSSSGVDLELERMKAELGQGPAPKELNEGSPSAQQQPQVDTSKQAWPQQPGGAQ
;
A
#
# COMPACT_ATOMS: atom_id res chain seq x y z
N MET A 1 15.63 32.77 -14.31
CA MET A 1 15.80 31.40 -14.86
C MET A 1 14.89 30.39 -14.15
N SER A 2 13.59 30.28 -14.48
CA SER A 2 12.70 29.35 -13.72
C SER A 2 11.58 28.63 -14.49
N VAL A 3 11.00 29.20 -15.56
CA VAL A 3 9.88 28.57 -16.28
C VAL A 3 10.31 27.48 -17.28
N MET A 4 11.32 27.76 -18.13
CA MET A 4 11.81 26.79 -19.14
C MET A 4 12.31 25.47 -18.52
N LYS A 5 13.04 25.52 -17.39
CA LYS A 5 13.46 24.31 -16.67
C LYS A 5 12.26 23.48 -16.19
N ARG A 6 11.21 24.11 -15.65
CA ARG A 6 9.99 23.39 -15.19
C ARG A 6 9.24 22.75 -16.35
N MET A 7 9.04 23.45 -17.48
CA MET A 7 8.39 22.87 -18.66
C MET A 7 9.17 21.69 -19.25
N SER A 8 10.50 21.79 -19.36
CA SER A 8 11.36 20.68 -19.80
C SER A 8 11.29 19.48 -18.84
N MET A 9 11.29 19.75 -17.52
CA MET A 9 11.17 18.73 -16.48
C MET A 9 9.80 18.02 -16.50
N ILE A 10 8.70 18.75 -16.71
CA ILE A 10 7.35 18.17 -16.87
C ILE A 10 7.27 17.29 -18.12
N PHE A 11 7.89 17.70 -19.23
CA PHE A 11 7.95 16.88 -20.45
C PHE A 11 8.79 15.62 -20.27
N LYS A 12 9.98 15.71 -19.66
CA LYS A 12 10.79 14.52 -19.32
C LYS A 12 10.06 13.58 -18.36
N ALA A 13 9.43 14.10 -17.30
CA ALA A 13 8.65 13.29 -16.37
C ALA A 13 7.46 12.59 -17.05
N LYS A 14 6.80 13.23 -18.02
CA LYS A 14 5.75 12.59 -18.84
C LYS A 14 6.30 11.55 -19.81
N ALA A 15 7.50 11.75 -20.37
CA ALA A 15 8.15 10.80 -21.27
C ALA A 15 8.61 9.54 -20.53
N ASN A 16 9.33 9.68 -19.40
CA ASN A 16 9.69 8.56 -18.53
C ASN A 16 8.43 7.81 -18.08
N LYS A 17 7.43 8.51 -17.53
CA LYS A 17 6.17 7.89 -17.07
C LYS A 17 5.32 7.23 -18.17
N ALA A 18 5.64 7.43 -19.45
CA ALA A 18 5.08 6.67 -20.57
C ALA A 18 5.93 5.43 -20.90
N LEU A 19 7.24 5.50 -20.74
CA LEU A 19 8.17 4.38 -20.88
C LEU A 19 8.03 3.38 -19.72
N ASP A 20 8.06 3.86 -18.47
CA ASP A 20 7.83 3.08 -17.24
C ASP A 20 6.49 2.32 -17.30
N ARG A 21 5.49 2.88 -18.00
CA ARG A 21 4.17 2.28 -18.18
C ARG A 21 4.14 1.21 -19.26
N ALA A 22 5.02 1.28 -20.27
CA ALA A 22 5.21 0.18 -21.22
C ALA A 22 5.88 -1.04 -20.56
N GLU A 23 6.58 -0.84 -19.44
CA GLU A 23 7.23 -1.88 -18.63
C GLU A 23 6.39 -2.32 -17.41
N ASP A 24 5.26 -1.68 -17.11
CA ASP A 24 4.47 -1.98 -15.91
C ASP A 24 3.88 -3.41 -15.97
N PRO A 25 4.31 -4.33 -15.08
CA PRO A 25 3.83 -5.71 -15.09
C PRO A 25 2.34 -5.81 -14.71
N ARG A 26 1.75 -4.77 -14.09
CA ARG A 26 0.35 -4.76 -13.69
C ARG A 26 -0.57 -4.79 -14.90
N GLU A 27 -0.33 -3.94 -15.91
CA GLU A 27 -1.17 -3.84 -17.11
C GLU A 27 -1.02 -5.07 -18.01
N THR A 28 0.22 -5.57 -18.19
CA THR A 28 0.48 -6.77 -19.01
C THR A 28 -0.11 -8.05 -18.40
N LEU A 29 -0.10 -8.18 -17.07
CA LEU A 29 -0.77 -9.30 -16.37
C LEU A 29 -2.30 -9.18 -16.42
N ASP A 30 -2.88 -7.98 -16.29
CA ASP A 30 -4.33 -7.80 -16.42
C ASP A 30 -4.83 -8.16 -17.83
N TYR A 31 -4.15 -7.70 -18.88
CA TYR A 31 -4.41 -8.10 -20.28
C TYR A 31 -4.28 -9.63 -20.47
N SER A 32 -3.21 -10.22 -19.94
CA SER A 32 -2.98 -11.67 -20.03
C SER A 32 -4.07 -12.49 -19.33
N TYR A 33 -4.59 -12.02 -18.19
CA TYR A 33 -5.71 -12.64 -17.49
C TYR A 33 -7.01 -12.54 -18.29
N GLN A 34 -7.32 -11.36 -18.83
CA GLN A 34 -8.50 -11.16 -19.69
C GLN A 34 -8.46 -12.07 -20.93
N ARG A 35 -7.30 -12.22 -21.57
CA ARG A 35 -7.14 -13.14 -22.71
C ARG A 35 -7.32 -14.61 -22.32
N GLN A 36 -6.93 -15.01 -21.11
CA GLN A 36 -7.20 -16.37 -20.61
C GLN A 36 -8.69 -16.60 -20.34
N LEU A 37 -9.42 -15.59 -19.82
CA LEU A 37 -10.88 -15.65 -19.67
C LEU A 37 -11.60 -15.79 -21.01
N GLU A 38 -11.18 -15.06 -22.05
CA GLU A 38 -11.70 -15.22 -23.41
C GLU A 38 -11.49 -16.64 -23.95
N MET A 39 -10.30 -17.21 -23.77
CA MET A 39 -10.00 -18.58 -24.21
C MET A 39 -10.86 -19.59 -23.45
N LEU A 40 -11.01 -19.45 -22.12
CA LEU A 40 -11.90 -20.28 -21.31
C LEU A 40 -13.36 -20.19 -21.79
N GLN A 41 -13.86 -18.99 -22.12
CA GLN A 41 -15.21 -18.81 -22.64
C GLN A 41 -15.38 -19.44 -24.04
N LYS A 42 -14.35 -19.40 -24.89
CA LYS A 42 -14.35 -20.08 -26.21
C LYS A 42 -14.36 -21.60 -26.07
N VAL A 43 -13.55 -22.17 -25.17
CA VAL A 43 -13.56 -23.62 -24.89
C VAL A 43 -14.92 -24.06 -24.33
N ARG A 44 -15.52 -23.29 -23.42
CA ARG A 44 -16.87 -23.57 -22.89
C ARG A 44 -17.96 -23.55 -23.97
N ARG A 45 -17.89 -22.64 -24.95
CA ARG A 45 -18.80 -22.68 -26.12
C ARG A 45 -18.59 -23.96 -26.94
N GLY A 46 -17.34 -24.29 -27.30
CA GLY A 46 -17.03 -25.50 -28.05
C GLY A 46 -17.51 -26.80 -27.38
N VAL A 47 -17.43 -26.91 -26.04
CA VAL A 47 -18.04 -28.03 -25.28
C VAL A 47 -19.55 -28.08 -25.50
N ALA A 48 -20.24 -26.94 -25.39
CA ALA A 48 -21.70 -26.87 -25.59
C ALA A 48 -22.12 -27.14 -27.04
N ASP A 49 -21.33 -26.72 -28.03
CA ASP A 49 -21.58 -26.96 -29.46
C ASP A 49 -21.45 -28.46 -29.80
N VAL A 50 -20.44 -29.14 -29.25
CA VAL A 50 -20.26 -30.61 -29.37
C VAL A 50 -21.37 -31.36 -28.62
N ALA A 51 -21.70 -30.97 -27.39
CA ALA A 51 -22.79 -31.58 -26.61
C ALA A 51 -24.16 -31.44 -27.31
N THR A 52 -24.43 -30.28 -27.91
CA THR A 52 -25.63 -30.03 -28.73
C THR A 52 -25.65 -30.92 -29.97
N SER A 53 -24.50 -31.12 -30.61
CA SER A 53 -24.36 -31.98 -31.79
C SER A 53 -24.57 -33.46 -31.44
N ARG A 54 -23.96 -33.93 -30.34
CA ARG A 54 -24.20 -35.29 -29.81
C ARG A 54 -25.67 -35.50 -29.44
N LYS A 55 -26.31 -34.53 -28.77
CA LYS A 55 -27.73 -34.63 -28.41
C LYS A 55 -28.66 -34.66 -29.63
N ARG A 56 -28.28 -34.01 -30.74
CA ARG A 56 -29.00 -34.12 -32.01
C ARG A 56 -28.91 -35.54 -32.59
N LEU A 57 -27.73 -36.17 -32.57
CA LEU A 57 -27.58 -37.56 -33.00
C LEU A 57 -28.37 -38.51 -32.08
N GLU A 58 -28.34 -38.29 -30.77
CA GLU A 58 -29.11 -39.08 -29.79
C GLU A 58 -30.61 -39.09 -30.12
N LEU A 59 -31.19 -37.93 -30.45
CA LEU A 59 -32.59 -37.81 -30.85
C LEU A 59 -32.88 -38.50 -32.19
N GLN A 60 -31.94 -38.50 -33.13
CA GLN A 60 -32.09 -39.20 -34.42
C GLN A 60 -31.98 -40.73 -34.26
N ILE A 61 -31.07 -41.22 -33.40
CA ILE A 61 -30.96 -42.63 -33.00
C ILE A 61 -32.30 -43.10 -32.40
N ASN A 62 -32.81 -42.38 -31.40
CA ASN A 62 -34.08 -42.72 -30.74
C ASN A 62 -35.27 -42.75 -31.74
N GLN A 63 -35.29 -41.87 -32.74
CA GLN A 63 -36.31 -41.87 -33.81
C GLN A 63 -36.19 -43.06 -34.76
N LEU A 64 -34.97 -43.51 -35.07
CA LEU A 64 -34.72 -44.67 -35.93
C LEU A 64 -34.97 -45.99 -35.19
N GLU A 65 -34.62 -46.10 -33.91
CA GLU A 65 -34.91 -47.26 -33.06
C GLU A 65 -36.43 -47.50 -32.95
N GLN A 66 -37.22 -46.45 -32.74
CA GLN A 66 -38.69 -46.55 -32.76
C GLN A 66 -39.27 -46.97 -34.12
N GLN A 67 -38.56 -46.74 -35.22
CA GLN A 67 -38.96 -47.23 -36.55
C GLN A 67 -38.53 -48.69 -36.76
N GLN A 68 -37.35 -49.08 -36.28
CA GLN A 68 -36.84 -50.44 -36.27
C GLN A 68 -37.75 -51.39 -35.48
N GLU A 69 -38.26 -50.93 -34.32
CA GLU A 69 -39.24 -51.63 -33.50
C GLU A 69 -40.58 -51.79 -34.22
N LYS A 70 -41.15 -50.70 -34.77
CA LYS A 70 -42.41 -50.73 -35.54
C LYS A 70 -42.34 -51.68 -36.74
N LEU A 71 -41.22 -51.72 -37.46
CA LEU A 71 -41.01 -52.67 -38.55
C LEU A 71 -40.88 -54.12 -38.05
N THR A 72 -40.25 -54.34 -36.90
CA THR A 72 -40.16 -55.67 -36.27
C THR A 72 -41.55 -56.19 -35.90
N ASP A 73 -42.40 -55.35 -35.32
CA ASP A 73 -43.78 -55.70 -34.97
C ASP A 73 -44.70 -55.86 -36.18
N GLN A 74 -44.51 -55.08 -37.24
CA GLN A 74 -45.19 -55.29 -38.53
C GLN A 74 -44.79 -56.64 -39.13
N GLY A 75 -43.51 -57.00 -39.11
CA GLY A 75 -43.02 -58.31 -39.56
C GLY A 75 -43.60 -59.47 -38.75
N ARG A 76 -43.60 -59.37 -37.41
CA ARG A 76 -44.25 -60.35 -36.51
C ARG A 76 -45.73 -60.55 -36.85
N LYS A 77 -46.49 -59.45 -37.00
CA LYS A 77 -47.93 -59.48 -37.30
C LYS A 77 -48.21 -60.03 -38.70
N ALA A 78 -47.35 -59.74 -39.69
CA ALA A 78 -47.45 -60.30 -41.03
C ALA A 78 -47.27 -61.83 -41.03
N LEU A 79 -46.28 -62.36 -40.31
CA LEU A 79 -46.09 -63.80 -40.14
C LEU A 79 -47.29 -64.46 -39.43
N GLN A 80 -47.84 -63.83 -38.38
CA GLN A 80 -49.03 -64.33 -37.66
C GLN A 80 -50.28 -64.49 -38.56
N VAL A 81 -50.37 -63.74 -39.67
CA VAL A 81 -51.47 -63.84 -40.65
C VAL A 81 -51.05 -64.53 -41.96
N GLY A 82 -49.91 -65.24 -41.98
CA GLY A 82 -49.43 -66.01 -43.14
C GLY A 82 -48.93 -65.17 -44.31
N ARG A 83 -48.64 -63.88 -44.11
CA ARG A 83 -48.14 -62.95 -45.15
C ARG A 83 -46.63 -62.81 -45.09
N GLU A 84 -45.93 -63.85 -45.54
CA GLU A 84 -44.46 -63.89 -45.60
C GLU A 84 -43.87 -62.81 -46.53
N ASP A 85 -44.62 -62.38 -47.55
CA ASP A 85 -44.29 -61.28 -48.46
C ASP A 85 -44.12 -59.96 -47.69
N LEU A 86 -45.14 -59.57 -46.91
CA LEU A 86 -45.10 -58.37 -46.09
C LEU A 86 -44.07 -58.48 -44.96
N ALA A 87 -43.89 -59.68 -44.39
CA ALA A 87 -42.88 -59.92 -43.37
C ALA A 87 -41.46 -59.72 -43.90
N ARG A 88 -41.17 -60.22 -45.10
CA ARG A 88 -39.87 -60.03 -45.78
C ARG A 88 -39.62 -58.54 -46.05
N THR A 89 -40.56 -57.82 -46.65
CA THR A 89 -40.40 -56.37 -46.90
C THR A 89 -40.25 -55.55 -45.61
N ALA A 90 -40.89 -55.94 -44.51
CA ALA A 90 -40.68 -55.29 -43.21
C ALA A 90 -39.25 -55.50 -42.68
N LEU A 91 -38.71 -56.71 -42.81
CA LEU A 91 -37.33 -57.05 -42.41
C LEU A 91 -36.27 -56.39 -43.31
N GLU A 92 -36.49 -56.32 -44.62
CA GLU A 92 -35.61 -55.62 -45.58
C GLU A 92 -35.50 -54.13 -45.23
N ARG A 93 -36.64 -53.47 -44.96
CA ARG A 93 -36.66 -52.08 -44.48
C ARG A 93 -35.96 -51.94 -43.13
N ARG A 94 -36.13 -52.92 -42.23
CA ARG A 94 -35.48 -52.90 -40.91
C ARG A 94 -33.96 -52.96 -41.04
N ALA A 95 -33.43 -53.82 -41.92
CA ALA A 95 -31.99 -53.92 -42.17
C ALA A 95 -31.39 -52.60 -42.70
N GLY A 96 -32.12 -51.85 -43.53
CA GLY A 96 -31.72 -50.51 -43.96
C GLY A 96 -31.60 -49.51 -42.80
N ILE A 97 -32.56 -49.50 -41.87
CA ILE A 97 -32.50 -48.68 -40.65
C ILE A 97 -31.39 -49.14 -39.70
N GLU A 98 -31.15 -50.46 -39.61
CA GLU A 98 -30.13 -51.07 -38.75
C GLU A 98 -28.71 -50.65 -39.18
N GLY A 99 -28.45 -50.52 -40.48
CA GLY A 99 -27.23 -49.90 -41.01
C GLY A 99 -27.07 -48.44 -40.56
N GLN A 100 -28.09 -47.60 -40.81
CA GLN A 100 -28.08 -46.19 -40.40
C GLN A 100 -27.87 -46.00 -38.89
N LEU A 101 -28.48 -46.86 -38.07
CA LEU A 101 -28.30 -46.83 -36.62
C LEU A 101 -26.85 -47.10 -36.20
N ASN A 102 -26.15 -48.02 -36.88
CA ASN A 102 -24.75 -48.30 -36.58
C ASN A 102 -23.85 -47.09 -36.93
N ASP A 103 -24.07 -46.46 -38.07
CA ASP A 103 -23.33 -45.25 -38.48
C ASP A 103 -23.56 -44.08 -37.51
N LEU A 104 -24.82 -43.82 -37.10
CA LEU A 104 -25.13 -42.77 -36.13
C LEU A 104 -24.58 -43.08 -34.74
N ARG A 105 -24.64 -44.33 -34.28
CA ARG A 105 -24.08 -44.74 -32.98
C ARG A 105 -22.55 -44.60 -32.95
N ALA A 106 -21.85 -44.90 -34.04
CA ALA A 106 -20.41 -44.65 -34.15
C ALA A 106 -20.07 -43.15 -34.05
N GLN A 107 -20.81 -42.30 -34.77
CA GLN A 107 -20.65 -40.83 -34.69
C GLN A 107 -20.99 -40.27 -33.30
N TYR A 108 -22.03 -40.79 -32.65
CA TYR A 108 -22.40 -40.43 -31.27
C TYR A 108 -21.26 -40.75 -30.29
N GLN A 109 -20.66 -41.94 -30.39
CA GLN A 109 -19.52 -42.35 -29.53
C GLN A 109 -18.28 -41.49 -29.77
N GLN A 110 -18.00 -41.12 -31.03
CA GLN A 110 -16.93 -40.16 -31.32
C GLN A 110 -17.19 -38.80 -30.64
N LEU A 111 -18.36 -38.20 -30.84
CA LEU A 111 -18.70 -36.90 -30.25
C LEU A 111 -18.72 -36.94 -28.72
N GLN A 112 -19.13 -38.07 -28.10
CA GLN A 112 -19.03 -38.25 -26.65
C GLN A 112 -17.56 -38.21 -26.20
N GLY A 113 -16.68 -38.98 -26.86
CA GLY A 113 -15.25 -38.98 -26.56
C GLY A 113 -14.55 -37.65 -26.85
N GLU A 114 -15.13 -36.77 -27.68
CA GLU A 114 -14.67 -35.39 -27.89
C GLU A 114 -15.19 -34.43 -26.81
N GLU A 115 -16.48 -34.52 -26.43
CA GLU A 115 -17.09 -33.75 -25.34
C GLU A 115 -16.36 -33.96 -24.01
N GLU A 116 -16.02 -35.21 -23.67
CA GLU A 116 -15.27 -35.57 -22.46
C GLU A 116 -13.86 -34.96 -22.46
N LYS A 117 -13.13 -35.06 -23.59
CA LYS A 117 -11.79 -34.45 -23.76
C LYS A 117 -11.83 -32.93 -23.62
N LEU A 118 -12.80 -32.27 -24.27
CA LEU A 118 -12.97 -30.81 -24.21
C LEU A 118 -13.42 -30.35 -22.82
N THR A 119 -14.24 -31.12 -22.13
CA THR A 119 -14.65 -30.85 -20.74
C THR A 119 -13.45 -30.90 -19.79
N LEU A 120 -12.62 -31.95 -19.87
CA LEU A 120 -11.38 -32.07 -19.10
C LEU A 120 -10.38 -30.95 -19.45
N ALA A 121 -10.30 -30.53 -20.72
CA ALA A 121 -9.49 -29.38 -21.13
C ALA A 121 -10.02 -28.07 -20.53
N SER A 122 -11.34 -27.86 -20.51
CA SER A 122 -11.97 -26.68 -19.90
C SER A 122 -11.73 -26.60 -18.40
N GLN A 123 -11.79 -27.72 -17.68
CA GLN A 123 -11.51 -27.78 -16.23
C GLN A 123 -10.04 -27.44 -15.94
N ARG A 124 -9.11 -28.02 -16.71
CA ARG A 124 -7.66 -27.71 -16.62
C ARG A 124 -7.35 -26.25 -16.95
N LEU A 125 -8.08 -25.65 -17.90
CA LEU A 125 -7.94 -24.24 -18.25
C LEU A 125 -8.49 -23.31 -17.16
N GLN A 126 -9.64 -23.64 -16.55
CA GLN A 126 -10.18 -22.92 -15.39
C GLN A 126 -9.17 -22.90 -14.23
N ALA A 127 -8.64 -24.08 -13.83
CA ALA A 127 -7.64 -24.15 -12.76
C ALA A 127 -6.37 -23.32 -13.06
N LYS A 128 -5.94 -23.27 -14.33
CA LYS A 128 -4.84 -22.38 -14.76
C LYS A 128 -5.20 -20.90 -14.63
N VAL A 129 -6.38 -20.49 -15.10
CA VAL A 129 -6.91 -19.11 -14.98
C VAL A 129 -6.94 -18.67 -13.52
N ASP A 130 -7.43 -19.50 -12.61
CA ASP A 130 -7.51 -19.17 -11.19
C ASP A 130 -6.12 -19.08 -10.53
N SER A 131 -5.21 -20.00 -10.87
CA SER A 131 -3.81 -19.89 -10.42
C SER A 131 -3.11 -18.63 -10.93
N PHE A 132 -3.43 -18.20 -12.16
CA PHE A 132 -2.89 -16.98 -12.77
C PHE A 132 -3.48 -15.73 -12.13
N ARG A 133 -4.78 -15.73 -11.79
CA ARG A 133 -5.42 -14.65 -11.01
C ARG A 133 -4.70 -14.43 -9.68
N THR A 134 -4.48 -15.50 -8.91
CA THR A 134 -3.77 -15.39 -7.62
C THR A 134 -2.35 -14.87 -7.80
N ARG A 135 -1.58 -15.46 -8.72
CA ARG A 135 -0.21 -15.02 -9.02
C ARG A 135 -0.16 -13.56 -9.50
N LYS A 136 -1.14 -13.12 -10.28
CA LYS A 136 -1.28 -11.73 -10.72
C LYS A 136 -1.41 -10.79 -9.53
N GLU A 137 -2.38 -11.00 -8.64
CA GLU A 137 -2.53 -10.10 -7.49
C GLU A 137 -1.31 -10.12 -6.56
N THR A 138 -0.64 -11.26 -6.38
CA THR A 138 0.65 -11.31 -5.67
C THR A 138 1.70 -10.43 -6.34
N ILE A 139 1.92 -10.55 -7.66
CA ILE A 139 2.91 -9.73 -8.37
C ILE A 139 2.54 -8.24 -8.33
N LYS A 140 1.25 -7.90 -8.52
CA LYS A 140 0.77 -6.51 -8.44
C LYS A 140 1.02 -5.90 -7.05
N ALA A 141 0.82 -6.68 -5.98
CA ALA A 141 1.13 -6.26 -4.61
C ALA A 141 2.64 -6.13 -4.36
N THR A 142 3.45 -7.13 -4.71
CA THR A 142 4.92 -7.09 -4.55
C THR A 142 5.56 -5.95 -5.34
N TYR A 143 5.12 -5.71 -6.59
CA TYR A 143 5.59 -4.59 -7.39
C TYR A 143 5.23 -3.25 -6.74
N THR A 144 4.01 -3.09 -6.24
CA THR A 144 3.57 -1.85 -5.57
C THR A 144 4.32 -1.62 -4.24
N ALA A 145 4.67 -2.67 -3.51
CA ALA A 145 5.52 -2.59 -2.31
C ALA A 145 6.97 -2.20 -2.66
N ALA A 146 7.54 -2.76 -3.73
CA ALA A 146 8.86 -2.35 -4.24
C ALA A 146 8.86 -0.90 -4.74
N GLU A 147 7.83 -0.48 -5.47
CA GLU A 147 7.62 0.90 -5.94
C GLU A 147 7.55 1.90 -4.77
N ALA A 148 6.95 1.49 -3.63
CA ALA A 148 6.94 2.28 -2.41
C ALA A 148 8.31 2.31 -1.71
N GLN A 149 9.00 1.18 -1.59
CA GLN A 149 10.32 1.11 -0.97
C GLN A 149 11.36 1.96 -1.72
N THR A 150 11.37 1.91 -3.06
CA THR A 150 12.25 2.76 -3.88
C THR A 150 12.01 4.23 -3.59
N LYS A 151 10.75 4.70 -3.57
CA LYS A 151 10.42 6.10 -3.28
C LYS A 151 10.79 6.53 -1.85
N ILE A 152 10.70 5.63 -0.88
CA ILE A 152 11.16 5.89 0.50
C ILE A 152 12.68 6.04 0.53
N ASN A 153 13.42 5.17 -0.18
CA ASN A 153 14.88 5.24 -0.27
C ASN A 153 15.34 6.51 -1.01
N GLU A 154 14.67 6.88 -2.11
CA GLU A 154 14.91 8.12 -2.86
C GLU A 154 14.66 9.36 -1.99
N ALA A 155 13.53 9.41 -1.27
CA ALA A 155 13.21 10.51 -0.37
C ALA A 155 14.21 10.63 0.79
N PHE A 156 14.62 9.50 1.39
CA PHE A 156 15.64 9.50 2.44
C PHE A 156 17.02 9.93 1.92
N SER A 157 17.40 9.51 0.72
CA SER A 157 18.64 9.95 0.07
C SER A 157 18.63 11.46 -0.20
N GLY A 158 17.52 12.00 -0.71
CA GLY A 158 17.39 13.44 -0.94
C GLY A 158 17.41 14.28 0.35
N ILE A 159 16.75 13.79 1.41
CA ILE A 159 16.83 14.42 2.74
C ILE A 159 18.26 14.35 3.30
N SER A 160 18.99 13.25 3.07
CA SER A 160 20.39 13.12 3.51
C SER A 160 21.34 14.04 2.74
N GLU A 161 21.05 14.35 1.47
CA GLU A 161 21.79 15.32 0.65
C GLU A 161 21.53 16.75 1.16
N GLU A 162 20.25 17.11 1.38
CA GLU A 162 19.84 18.41 1.95
C GLU A 162 20.38 18.64 3.37
N MET A 163 20.35 17.62 4.23
CA MET A 163 20.95 17.68 5.58
C MET A 163 22.48 17.80 5.54
N GLY A 164 23.15 17.20 4.55
CA GLY A 164 24.59 17.36 4.35
C GLY A 164 24.97 18.81 4.01
N ASP A 165 24.25 19.42 3.08
CA ASP A 165 24.43 20.84 2.72
C ASP A 165 24.12 21.79 3.89
N VAL A 166 23.07 21.52 4.67
CA VAL A 166 22.75 22.30 5.89
C VAL A 166 23.82 22.15 6.96
N GLY A 167 24.35 20.94 7.20
CA GLY A 167 25.47 20.73 8.13
C GLY A 167 26.73 21.51 7.74
N LEU A 168 27.08 21.48 6.44
CA LEU A 168 28.19 22.27 5.89
C LEU A 168 27.91 23.79 5.91
N ALA A 169 26.66 24.24 5.98
CA ALA A 169 26.32 25.65 6.17
C ALA A 169 26.49 26.08 7.64
N ILE A 170 26.09 25.22 8.59
CA ILE A 170 26.23 25.46 10.03
C ILE A 170 27.70 25.52 10.44
N GLN A 171 28.51 24.54 10.05
CA GLN A 171 29.95 24.52 10.38
C GLN A 171 30.67 25.80 9.92
N ARG A 172 30.36 26.30 8.70
CA ARG A 172 30.93 27.56 8.20
C ARG A 172 30.47 28.79 8.97
N ALA A 173 29.26 28.77 9.54
CA ALA A 173 28.77 29.84 10.40
C ALA A 173 29.45 29.82 11.78
N GLU A 174 29.68 28.63 12.34
CA GLU A 174 30.43 28.42 13.58
C GLU A 174 31.90 28.84 13.42
N GLU A 175 32.61 28.33 12.40
CA GLU A 175 34.00 28.71 12.09
C GLU A 175 34.15 30.23 11.90
N LYS A 176 33.20 30.87 11.21
CA LYS A 176 33.19 32.33 11.03
C LYS A 176 32.94 33.07 12.34
N THR A 177 32.13 32.52 13.24
CA THR A 177 31.82 33.09 14.56
C THR A 177 33.02 32.98 15.50
N GLU A 178 33.69 31.82 15.55
CA GLU A 178 34.92 31.66 16.34
C GLU A 178 36.07 32.50 15.79
N ASN A 179 36.22 32.63 14.46
CA ASN A 179 37.19 33.54 13.85
C ASN A 179 36.87 35.01 14.20
N MET A 180 35.59 35.38 14.30
CA MET A 180 35.17 36.72 14.75
C MET A 180 35.48 36.95 16.23
N LYS A 181 35.21 35.98 17.11
CA LYS A 181 35.58 36.04 18.54
C LYS A 181 37.09 36.11 18.74
N ALA A 182 37.87 35.29 18.02
CA ALA A 182 39.32 35.30 18.10
C ALA A 182 39.91 36.64 17.62
N ARG A 183 39.32 37.28 16.60
CA ARG A 183 39.67 38.64 16.18
C ARG A 183 39.30 39.69 17.22
N ALA A 184 38.14 39.58 17.86
CA ALA A 184 37.73 40.48 18.93
C ALA A 184 38.71 40.40 20.11
N GLY A 185 38.96 39.19 20.64
CA GLY A 185 39.94 39.00 21.72
C GLY A 185 41.35 39.45 21.36
N ALA A 186 41.80 39.25 20.11
CA ALA A 186 43.08 39.78 19.65
C ALA A 186 43.11 41.33 19.55
N ILE A 187 41.98 41.97 19.23
CA ILE A 187 41.85 43.45 19.28
C ILE A 187 41.85 43.93 20.73
N ASP A 188 41.14 43.24 21.63
CA ASP A 188 41.11 43.55 23.07
C ASP A 188 42.52 43.40 23.69
N GLU A 189 43.29 42.37 23.33
CA GLU A 189 44.70 42.19 23.74
C GLU A 189 45.62 43.26 23.15
N LEU A 190 45.42 43.69 21.90
CA LEU A 190 46.20 44.76 21.27
C LEU A 190 45.90 46.15 21.86
N LEU A 191 44.66 46.40 22.27
CA LEU A 191 44.27 47.58 23.05
C LEU A 191 44.87 47.54 24.47
N ALA A 192 44.72 46.41 25.17
CA ALA A 192 45.24 46.25 26.54
C ALA A 192 46.77 46.29 26.64
N SER A 193 47.48 45.89 25.58
CA SER A 193 48.95 46.01 25.48
C SER A 193 49.43 47.36 24.95
N GLY A 194 48.53 48.29 24.59
CA GLY A 194 48.87 49.61 24.06
C GLY A 194 49.50 49.59 22.66
N ALA A 195 49.34 48.48 21.93
CA ALA A 195 49.83 48.33 20.55
C ALA A 195 48.82 48.82 19.50
N LEU A 196 47.56 49.04 19.90
CA LEU A 196 46.51 49.64 19.09
C LEU A 196 46.10 51.00 19.69
N GLU A 197 46.24 52.06 18.91
CA GLU A 197 45.91 53.42 19.35
C GLU A 197 44.43 53.71 19.07
N ASP A 198 43.67 54.06 20.12
CA ASP A 198 42.21 54.21 20.04
C ASP A 198 41.81 55.49 19.29
N PHE A 199 41.24 55.30 18.10
CA PHE A 199 40.69 56.36 17.25
C PHE A 199 39.16 56.53 17.36
N SER A 200 38.53 55.94 18.39
CA SER A 200 37.19 56.36 18.79
C SER A 200 37.20 57.83 19.26
N GLY A 201 36.03 58.49 19.21
CA GLY A 201 35.92 59.94 19.37
C GLY A 201 36.39 60.47 20.73
N PRO A 202 36.58 61.80 20.86
CA PRO A 202 37.02 62.42 22.11
C PRO A 202 36.14 61.96 23.28
N LYS A 203 36.81 61.53 24.36
CA LYS A 203 36.16 60.99 25.56
C LYS A 203 35.15 61.99 26.12
N ASP A 204 33.95 61.51 26.38
CA ASP A 204 32.91 62.29 27.04
C ASP A 204 33.18 62.27 28.56
N ASP A 205 33.86 63.32 29.05
CA ASP A 205 34.26 63.47 30.45
C ASP A 205 33.08 63.32 31.43
N ILE A 206 31.84 63.55 30.96
CA ILE A 206 30.60 63.40 31.74
C ILE A 206 30.45 61.98 32.31
N GLN A 207 30.79 60.93 31.54
CA GLN A 207 30.62 59.55 32.01
C GLN A 207 31.65 59.20 33.11
N ALA A 208 32.88 59.70 32.99
CA ALA A 208 33.92 59.49 34.00
C ALA A 208 33.59 60.19 35.33
N GLU A 209 32.97 61.37 35.27
CA GLU A 209 32.54 62.10 36.46
C GLU A 209 31.28 61.48 37.11
N LEU A 210 30.38 60.88 36.30
CA LEU A 210 29.24 60.09 36.80
C LEU A 210 29.68 58.84 37.57
N ASP A 211 30.64 58.07 37.05
CA ASP A 211 31.14 56.87 37.73
C ASP A 211 31.86 57.23 39.05
N ARG A 212 32.50 58.42 39.11
CA ARG A 212 33.03 59.03 40.34
C ARG A 212 31.96 59.39 41.36
N MET A 213 30.87 60.03 40.93
CA MET A 213 29.76 60.38 41.83
C MET A 213 29.03 59.12 42.33
N GLY A 214 28.82 58.12 41.47
CA GLY A 214 28.20 56.85 41.82
C GLY A 214 28.98 56.12 42.92
N SER A 215 30.30 55.97 42.73
CA SER A 215 31.19 55.31 43.69
C SER A 215 31.33 56.06 45.02
N SER A 216 31.24 57.39 45.04
CA SER A 216 31.22 58.17 46.28
C SER A 216 30.00 57.86 47.15
N SER A 217 28.80 57.81 46.56
CA SER A 217 27.55 57.75 47.32
C SER A 217 27.31 56.42 48.07
N GLY A 218 27.87 55.31 47.56
CA GLY A 218 27.76 54.01 48.23
C GLY A 218 28.58 53.90 49.52
N VAL A 219 29.79 54.46 49.52
CA VAL A 219 30.75 54.31 50.63
C VAL A 219 30.28 55.04 51.89
N ASP A 220 29.78 56.27 51.77
CA ASP A 220 29.26 57.02 52.93
C ASP A 220 28.05 56.34 53.57
N LEU A 221 27.15 55.78 52.75
CA LEU A 221 25.94 55.06 53.18
C LEU A 221 26.30 53.76 53.93
N GLU A 222 27.33 53.06 53.47
CA GLU A 222 27.86 51.86 54.12
C GLU A 222 28.64 52.19 55.41
N LEU A 223 29.27 53.37 55.48
CA LEU A 223 30.01 53.86 56.65
C LEU A 223 29.08 54.39 57.76
N GLU A 224 27.95 55.02 57.42
CA GLU A 224 26.86 55.29 58.39
C GLU A 224 26.27 53.98 58.93
N ARG A 225 26.07 52.99 58.05
CA ARG A 225 25.57 51.67 58.45
C ARG A 225 26.49 50.96 59.44
N MET A 226 27.81 50.94 59.20
CA MET A 226 28.77 50.36 60.15
C MET A 226 28.78 51.09 61.51
N LYS A 227 28.55 52.41 61.53
CA LYS A 227 28.40 53.16 62.79
C LYS A 227 27.12 52.79 63.54
N ALA A 228 26.02 52.51 62.84
CA ALA A 228 24.79 52.02 63.45
C ALA A 228 24.95 50.59 64.01
N GLU A 229 25.60 49.69 63.26
CA GLU A 229 25.84 48.29 63.67
C GLU A 229 26.81 48.17 64.86
N LEU A 230 27.69 49.15 65.09
CA LEU A 230 28.54 49.24 66.29
C LEU A 230 27.86 49.91 67.51
N GLY A 231 26.63 50.42 67.36
CA GLY A 231 26.01 51.32 68.33
C GLY A 231 25.13 50.70 69.41
N GLN A 232 24.63 49.47 69.26
CA GLN A 232 23.61 48.91 70.17
C GLN A 232 23.71 47.40 70.44
N GLY A 233 23.51 47.05 71.71
CA GLY A 233 23.12 45.73 72.19
C GLY A 233 23.05 45.69 73.73
N PRO A 234 22.45 44.66 74.37
CA PRO A 234 21.79 43.50 73.76
C PRO A 234 20.37 43.15 74.31
N ALA A 235 19.56 42.49 73.47
CA ALA A 235 18.45 41.59 73.85
C ALA A 235 17.21 42.21 74.57
N PRO A 236 16.08 41.48 74.77
CA PRO A 236 15.78 40.10 74.38
C PRO A 236 14.48 39.89 73.55
N LYS A 237 14.22 38.60 73.25
CA LYS A 237 12.97 37.88 72.87
C LYS A 237 11.61 38.65 72.99
N GLU A 238 10.57 38.38 72.21
CA GLU A 238 9.82 37.10 72.06
C GLU A 238 8.80 37.12 70.89
N LEU A 239 8.37 35.92 70.41
CA LEU A 239 7.00 35.52 69.93
C LEU A 239 6.26 36.37 68.83
N ASN A 240 5.35 35.87 67.98
CA ASN A 240 4.88 34.54 67.54
C ASN A 240 3.95 34.72 66.29
N GLU A 241 3.36 33.63 65.76
CA GLU A 241 2.20 33.57 64.85
C GLU A 241 2.43 33.85 63.34
N GLY A 242 1.55 33.31 62.48
CA GLY A 242 1.50 33.64 61.03
C GLY A 242 1.82 32.54 60.01
N SER A 243 1.55 31.26 60.29
CA SER A 243 1.65 30.17 59.28
C SER A 243 0.45 30.17 58.28
N PRO A 244 0.39 29.30 57.24
CA PRO A 244 0.80 29.70 55.89
C PRO A 244 -0.27 29.47 54.79
N SER A 245 -0.04 29.99 53.58
CA SER A 245 -0.87 29.71 52.40
C SER A 245 -0.15 28.81 51.38
N ALA A 246 -0.04 27.52 51.69
CA ALA A 246 0.30 26.48 50.71
C ALA A 246 -1.00 25.81 50.21
N GLN A 247 -1.30 25.95 48.92
CA GLN A 247 -2.46 25.34 48.26
C GLN A 247 -2.06 24.85 46.85
N GLN A 248 -2.47 23.67 46.38
CA GLN A 248 -2.92 22.49 47.13
C GLN A 248 -2.70 21.21 46.28
N GLN A 249 -2.39 20.09 46.95
CA GLN A 249 -2.38 18.73 46.40
C GLN A 249 -3.80 18.12 46.54
N PRO A 250 -4.07 16.80 46.29
CA PRO A 250 -3.31 15.74 45.60
C PRO A 250 -4.13 15.31 44.34
N GLN A 251 -4.39 14.05 43.90
CA GLN A 251 -4.03 12.69 44.33
C GLN A 251 -4.19 11.69 43.15
N VAL A 252 -3.65 10.49 43.31
CA VAL A 252 -3.98 9.27 42.54
C VAL A 252 -4.41 8.20 43.54
N ASP A 253 -5.48 7.45 43.28
CA ASP A 253 -5.55 6.03 43.65
C ASP A 253 -6.56 5.25 42.78
N THR A 254 -6.57 3.95 42.98
CA THR A 254 -7.17 2.89 42.17
C THR A 254 -8.40 2.28 42.87
N SER A 255 -9.26 1.60 42.11
CA SER A 255 -9.42 0.13 42.27
C SER A 255 -10.59 -0.48 41.47
N LYS A 256 -10.36 -1.73 41.03
CA LYS A 256 -11.31 -2.84 40.85
C LYS A 256 -12.80 -2.52 40.66
N GLN A 257 -13.36 -2.95 39.51
CA GLN A 257 -14.16 -4.19 39.44
C GLN A 257 -14.51 -4.54 37.98
N ALA A 258 -14.61 -5.84 37.67
CA ALA A 258 -15.01 -6.34 36.37
C ALA A 258 -15.85 -7.62 36.53
N TRP A 259 -17.04 -7.66 35.92
CA TRP A 259 -17.93 -8.82 35.82
C TRP A 259 -18.81 -8.71 34.58
N PRO A 260 -18.83 -9.73 33.69
CA PRO A 260 -19.80 -9.85 32.60
C PRO A 260 -20.89 -10.89 32.93
N GLN A 261 -22.16 -10.53 32.75
CA GLN A 261 -23.37 -11.38 32.82
C GLN A 261 -24.35 -10.80 31.78
N GLN A 262 -25.19 -11.53 31.04
CA GLN A 262 -25.43 -12.98 30.87
C GLN A 262 -26.10 -13.21 29.50
N PRO A 263 -26.07 -14.43 28.92
CA PRO A 263 -26.85 -14.76 27.73
C PRO A 263 -28.31 -15.11 28.09
N GLY A 264 -29.28 -14.52 27.40
CA GLY A 264 -30.69 -14.94 27.48
C GLY A 264 -30.99 -16.10 26.53
N GLY A 265 -31.69 -17.13 27.01
CA GLY A 265 -32.12 -18.28 26.21
C GLY A 265 -33.42 -18.90 26.73
N ALA A 266 -33.96 -19.84 25.95
CA ALA A 266 -35.20 -20.59 26.17
C ALA A 266 -36.53 -19.79 26.10
N GLN A 267 -37.17 -19.84 24.93
CA GLN A 267 -38.16 -20.90 24.65
C GLN A 267 -38.12 -21.28 23.17
#